data_AF-A0A9E6SX99-F1
#
_entry.id   AF-A0A9E6SX99-F1
#
_cell.length_a   1.000
_cell.length_b   1.000
_cell.length_c   1.000
_cell.angle_alpha   90.00
_cell.angle_beta   90.00
_cell.angle_gamma   90.00
#
_symmetry.space_group_name_H-M   'P 1'
#
loop_
_entity.id
_entity.type
_entity.pdbx_description
1 polymer ?
#
loop_
_entity_poly.entity_id
_entity_poly.type
_entity_poly.pdbx_seq_one_letter_code
_entity_poly.pdbx_strand_id
1 'polypeptide(L)'
;MNSWTLYPASRFGEFQNAWQHLNQEGKNSALLDPAFLAPALQLFGTGKEQLAILGGSTPSAMALLRPTGVRGWETFQPSQCPLGFWVCHPSLPWQAVFPSLLQSLPGFPVVVGITQQDPDIFPRPSTSRTLKTLDYIQTARITLQGTFDAYWQARGKNLRANMKTTQFVDQTGIDPPPGNPDPGAGHGSGGEGFWTT
;
A
#
# COMPACT_ATOMS: atom_id res chain seq x y z
N MET A 1 -25.19 18.45 7.62
CA MET A 1 -24.87 17.02 7.52
C MET A 1 -23.98 16.85 6.31
N ASN A 2 -22.76 16.31 6.45
CA ASN A 2 -21.86 16.13 5.32
C ASN A 2 -22.34 14.92 4.51
N SER A 3 -22.83 15.17 3.30
CA SER A 3 -23.28 14.14 2.37
C SER A 3 -22.14 13.67 1.46
N TRP A 4 -22.26 12.44 0.96
CA TRP A 4 -21.40 11.93 -0.09
C TRP A 4 -21.92 12.38 -1.46
N THR A 5 -21.01 12.84 -2.30
CA THR A 5 -21.25 13.09 -3.72
C THR A 5 -20.39 12.16 -4.55
N LEU A 6 -20.96 11.59 -5.61
CA LEU A 6 -20.28 10.67 -6.51
C LEU A 6 -20.09 11.29 -7.88
N TYR A 7 -18.89 11.13 -8.42
CA TYR A 7 -18.53 11.54 -9.77
C TYR A 7 -17.86 10.37 -10.50
N PRO A 8 -18.00 10.24 -11.82
CA PRO A 8 -17.14 9.34 -12.58
C PRO A 8 -15.66 9.64 -12.29
N ALA A 9 -14.84 8.61 -12.07
CA ALA A 9 -13.42 8.80 -11.76
C ALA A 9 -12.64 9.51 -12.88
N SER A 10 -13.16 9.55 -14.11
CA SER A 10 -12.61 10.36 -15.20
C SER A 10 -12.54 11.85 -14.86
N ARG A 11 -13.36 12.33 -13.92
CA ARG A 11 -13.36 13.71 -13.41
C ARG A 11 -12.32 13.95 -12.31
N PHE A 12 -11.53 12.95 -11.93
CA PHE A 12 -10.52 13.08 -10.86
C PHE A 12 -9.58 14.28 -11.06
N GLY A 13 -9.26 14.63 -12.32
CA GLY A 13 -8.49 15.82 -12.67
C GLY A 13 -9.00 17.12 -12.05
N GLU A 14 -10.31 17.27 -11.91
CA GLU A 14 -10.95 18.47 -11.32
C GLU A 14 -10.75 18.57 -9.80
N PHE A 15 -10.46 17.44 -9.14
CA PHE A 15 -10.42 17.34 -7.68
C PHE A 15 -9.03 17.00 -7.13
N GLN A 16 -7.99 16.99 -7.96
CA GLN A 16 -6.63 16.65 -7.53
C GLN A 16 -6.12 17.55 -6.40
N ASN A 17 -6.41 18.85 -6.46
CA ASN A 17 -6.00 19.80 -5.41
C ASN A 17 -6.67 19.49 -4.07
N ALA A 18 -7.97 19.16 -4.08
CA ALA A 18 -8.69 18.80 -2.87
C ALA A 18 -8.20 17.46 -2.29
N TRP A 19 -7.93 16.49 -3.16
CA TRP A 19 -7.33 15.22 -2.77
C TRP A 19 -5.95 15.43 -2.13
N GLN A 20 -5.10 16.23 -2.76
CA GLN A 20 -3.75 16.51 -2.27
C GLN A 20 -3.77 17.24 -0.94
N HIS A 21 -4.69 18.19 -0.76
CA HIS A 21 -4.89 18.86 0.51
C HIS A 21 -5.21 17.86 1.64
N LEU A 22 -6.16 16.94 1.42
CA LEU A 22 -6.47 15.88 2.38
C LEU A 22 -5.29 14.94 2.63
N ASN A 23 -4.51 14.60 1.61
CA ASN A 23 -3.31 13.78 1.77
C ASN A 23 -2.28 14.49 2.67
N GLN A 24 -2.09 15.80 2.47
CA GLN A 24 -1.18 16.65 3.26
C GLN A 24 -1.62 16.83 4.70
N GLU A 25 -2.92 16.89 4.98
CA GLU A 25 -3.45 16.90 6.35
C GLU A 25 -3.19 15.56 7.08
N GLY A 26 -3.03 14.47 6.34
CA GLY A 26 -2.64 13.15 6.85
C GLY A 26 -1.12 12.98 6.96
N LYS A 27 -0.63 11.83 6.47
CA LYS A 27 0.82 11.53 6.42
C LYS A 27 1.51 11.99 5.14
N ASN A 28 0.78 12.61 4.22
CA ASN A 28 1.28 13.04 2.90
C ASN A 28 1.99 11.90 2.16
N SER A 29 1.31 10.77 2.01
CA SER A 29 1.92 9.58 1.40
C SER A 29 2.08 9.79 -0.11
N ALA A 30 3.27 9.53 -0.64
CA ALA A 30 3.51 9.55 -2.08
C ALA A 30 2.66 8.51 -2.84
N LEU A 31 2.25 7.44 -2.16
CA LEU A 31 1.37 6.40 -2.71
C LEU A 31 -0.09 6.86 -2.86
N LEU A 32 -0.44 8.00 -2.25
CA LEU A 32 -1.75 8.64 -2.33
C LEU A 32 -1.67 10.00 -3.03
N ASP A 33 -0.53 10.32 -3.66
CA ASP A 33 -0.33 11.55 -4.41
C ASP A 33 -1.10 11.54 -5.74
N PRO A 34 -1.81 12.61 -6.13
CA PRO A 34 -2.52 12.67 -7.41
C PRO A 34 -1.65 12.34 -8.64
N ALA A 35 -0.35 12.66 -8.61
CA ALA A 35 0.59 12.34 -9.68
C ALA A 35 0.81 10.83 -9.84
N PHE A 36 0.57 10.04 -8.78
CA PHE A 36 0.54 8.57 -8.84
C PHE A 36 -0.85 8.05 -9.23
N LEU A 37 -1.90 8.62 -8.67
CA LEU A 37 -3.29 8.17 -8.86
C LEU A 37 -3.80 8.39 -10.29
N ALA A 38 -3.49 9.53 -10.90
CA ALA A 38 -3.99 9.87 -12.23
C ALA A 38 -3.49 8.88 -13.32
N PRO A 39 -2.18 8.55 -13.40
CA PRO A 39 -1.71 7.49 -14.28
C PRO A 39 -2.30 6.11 -13.95
N ALA A 40 -2.47 5.79 -12.67
CA ALA A 40 -3.06 4.51 -12.27
C ALA A 40 -4.52 4.36 -12.76
N LEU A 41 -5.32 5.42 -12.65
CA LEU A 41 -6.67 5.45 -13.23
C LEU A 41 -6.63 5.36 -14.77
N GLN A 42 -5.71 6.07 -15.42
CA GLN A 42 -5.61 6.07 -16.88
C GLN A 42 -5.23 4.69 -17.44
N LEU A 43 -4.30 3.99 -16.80
CA LEU A 43 -3.74 2.74 -17.31
C LEU A 43 -4.52 1.51 -16.87
N PHE A 44 -5.11 1.53 -15.67
CA PHE A 44 -5.75 0.35 -15.07
C PHE A 44 -7.25 0.53 -14.81
N GLY A 45 -7.78 1.74 -15.02
CA GLY A 45 -9.21 2.00 -14.89
C GLY A 45 -10.01 1.30 -15.99
N THR A 46 -11.23 0.90 -15.64
CA THR A 46 -12.18 0.26 -16.56
C THR A 46 -13.29 1.21 -17.01
N GLY A 47 -13.32 2.42 -16.47
CA GLY A 47 -14.38 3.41 -16.66
C GLY A 47 -15.56 3.22 -15.71
N LYS A 48 -15.55 2.19 -14.87
CA LYS A 48 -16.58 1.92 -13.85
C LYS A 48 -16.25 2.54 -12.49
N GLU A 49 -15.05 3.10 -12.36
CA GLU A 49 -14.57 3.71 -11.14
C GLU A 49 -15.34 5.01 -10.85
N GLN A 50 -15.62 5.25 -9.57
CA GLN A 50 -16.29 6.43 -9.06
C GLN A 50 -15.38 7.15 -8.07
N LEU A 51 -15.33 8.47 -8.16
CA LEU A 51 -14.79 9.35 -7.14
C LEU A 51 -15.91 9.69 -6.14
N ALA A 52 -15.76 9.24 -4.91
CA ALA A 52 -16.64 9.61 -3.80
C ALA A 52 -16.00 10.74 -2.99
N ILE A 53 -16.78 11.78 -2.69
CA ILE A 53 -16.36 12.96 -1.94
C ILE A 53 -17.34 13.18 -0.78
N LEU A 54 -16.84 13.20 0.45
CA LEU A 54 -17.61 13.53 1.63
C LEU A 54 -17.46 15.02 1.96
N GLY A 55 -18.55 15.78 1.90
CA GLY A 55 -18.54 17.22 2.17
C GLY A 55 -18.73 18.08 0.93
N GLY A 56 -18.45 19.39 1.06
CA GLY A 56 -18.64 20.39 0.02
C GLY A 56 -17.32 20.91 -0.55
N SER A 57 -17.11 22.22 -0.49
CA SER A 57 -15.90 22.89 -0.99
C SER A 57 -14.61 22.44 -0.31
N THR A 58 -14.69 22.03 0.96
CA THR A 58 -13.59 21.44 1.72
C THR A 58 -13.98 20.02 2.10
N PRO A 59 -13.58 19.02 1.30
CA PRO A 59 -13.90 17.63 1.58
C PRO A 59 -13.28 17.14 2.88
N SER A 60 -13.99 16.28 3.60
CA SER A 60 -13.46 15.61 4.81
C SER A 60 -12.93 14.20 4.49
N ALA A 61 -13.37 13.60 3.40
CA ALA A 61 -12.84 12.35 2.86
C ALA A 61 -13.07 12.26 1.36
N MET A 62 -12.18 11.54 0.69
CA MET A 62 -12.28 11.21 -0.72
C MET A 62 -11.83 9.78 -0.97
N ALA A 63 -12.48 9.10 -1.92
CA ALA A 63 -12.15 7.72 -2.28
C ALA A 63 -12.35 7.51 -3.77
N LEU A 64 -11.44 6.77 -4.40
CA LEU A 64 -11.71 6.18 -5.71
C LEU A 64 -12.21 4.77 -5.46
N LEU A 65 -13.41 4.46 -5.94
CA LEU A 65 -14.12 3.21 -5.67
C LEU A 65 -14.47 2.50 -6.98
N ARG A 66 -14.56 1.18 -6.96
CA ARG A 66 -15.07 0.37 -8.08
C ARG A 66 -16.06 -0.69 -7.59
N PRO A 67 -16.99 -1.12 -8.44
CA PRO A 67 -17.81 -2.30 -8.15
C PRO A 67 -16.97 -3.59 -8.25
N THR A 68 -17.20 -4.54 -7.35
CA THR A 68 -16.51 -5.85 -7.30
C THR A 68 -17.43 -7.04 -7.57
N GLY A 69 -18.73 -6.78 -7.75
CA GLY A 69 -19.77 -7.77 -7.99
C GLY A 69 -21.16 -7.15 -7.86
N VAL A 70 -22.20 -7.98 -7.72
CA VAL A 70 -23.61 -7.52 -7.73
C VAL A 70 -23.97 -6.62 -6.53
N ARG A 71 -23.21 -6.66 -5.43
CA ARG A 71 -23.50 -5.88 -4.20
C ARG A 71 -22.25 -5.39 -3.46
N GLY A 72 -21.10 -5.46 -4.10
CA GLY A 72 -19.80 -5.16 -3.51
C GLY A 72 -19.18 -3.93 -4.14
N TRP A 73 -18.61 -3.08 -3.31
CA TRP A 73 -17.74 -1.98 -3.72
C TRP A 73 -16.41 -2.09 -2.98
N GLU A 74 -15.36 -1.56 -3.58
CA GLU A 74 -14.07 -1.43 -2.90
C GLU A 74 -13.31 -0.20 -3.39
N THR A 75 -12.30 0.23 -2.65
CA THR A 75 -11.32 1.18 -3.16
C THR A 75 -10.63 0.65 -4.41
N PHE A 76 -10.58 1.47 -5.46
CA PHE A 76 -9.81 1.19 -6.65
C PHE A 76 -8.34 1.00 -6.25
N GLN A 77 -7.86 -0.22 -6.45
CA GLN A 77 -6.53 -0.68 -6.10
C GLN A 77 -6.06 -1.61 -7.23
N PRO A 78 -5.38 -1.08 -8.25
CA PRO A 78 -4.69 -1.90 -9.24
C PRO A 78 -3.67 -2.83 -8.56
N SER A 79 -3.38 -3.99 -9.13
CA SER A 79 -2.48 -4.99 -8.52
C SER A 79 -1.08 -4.46 -8.20
N GLN A 80 -0.64 -3.40 -8.88
CA GLN A 80 0.66 -2.76 -8.69
C GLN A 80 0.64 -1.66 -7.63
N CYS A 81 -0.55 -1.24 -7.18
CA CYS A 81 -0.70 -0.21 -6.17
C CYS A 81 -0.72 -0.87 -4.79
N PRO A 82 0.19 -0.49 -3.88
CA PRO A 82 0.29 -1.09 -2.55
C PRO A 82 -0.82 -0.64 -1.58
N LEU A 83 -1.55 0.43 -1.92
CA LEU A 83 -2.65 0.96 -1.12
C LEU A 83 -3.91 1.13 -1.96
N GLY A 84 -5.07 0.93 -1.34
CA GLY A 84 -6.34 1.38 -1.87
C GLY A 84 -6.46 2.91 -1.81
N PHE A 85 -6.97 3.51 -2.89
CA PHE A 85 -7.04 4.96 -3.01
C PHE A 85 -8.15 5.56 -2.13
N TRP A 86 -7.73 5.98 -0.94
CA TRP A 86 -8.54 6.60 0.11
C TRP A 86 -7.73 7.71 0.78
N VAL A 87 -8.34 8.88 1.00
CA VAL A 87 -7.80 9.95 1.84
C VAL A 87 -8.91 10.51 2.73
N CYS A 88 -8.57 10.84 3.97
CA CYS A 88 -9.52 11.45 4.89
C CYS A 88 -8.82 12.34 5.92
N HIS A 89 -9.57 13.30 6.45
CA HIS A 89 -9.11 14.14 7.54
C HIS A 89 -8.79 13.27 8.78
N PRO A 90 -7.67 13.50 9.51
CA PRO A 90 -7.23 12.61 10.59
C PRO A 90 -8.21 12.47 11.75
N SER A 91 -9.04 13.49 12.01
CA SER A 91 -10.05 13.46 13.09
C SER A 91 -11.36 12.76 12.70
N LEU A 92 -11.46 12.24 11.48
CA LEU A 92 -12.71 11.72 10.95
C LEU A 92 -13.06 10.36 11.59
N PRO A 93 -14.27 10.19 12.17
CA PRO A 93 -14.65 8.95 12.84
C PRO A 93 -15.06 7.87 11.83
N TRP A 94 -14.19 6.90 11.60
CA TRP A 94 -14.39 5.79 10.65
C TRP A 94 -15.75 5.09 10.80
N GLN A 95 -16.22 4.92 12.04
CA GLN A 95 -17.49 4.26 12.34
C GLN A 95 -18.73 5.01 11.80
N ALA A 96 -18.66 6.33 11.60
CA ALA A 96 -19.74 7.11 11.00
C ALA A 96 -19.59 7.23 9.48
N VAL A 97 -18.34 7.23 9.00
CA VAL A 97 -17.98 7.45 7.60
C VAL A 97 -18.37 6.27 6.72
N PHE A 98 -18.07 5.04 7.13
CA PHE A 98 -18.32 3.87 6.28
C PHE A 98 -19.80 3.52 6.09
N PRO A 99 -20.65 3.56 7.13
CA PRO A 99 -22.08 3.38 6.92
C PRO A 99 -22.68 4.44 5.99
N SER A 100 -22.26 5.70 6.14
CA SER A 100 -22.75 6.78 5.26
C SER A 100 -22.23 6.63 3.82
N LEU A 101 -21.01 6.16 3.63
CA LEU A 101 -20.48 5.85 2.29
C LEU A 101 -21.30 4.73 1.66
N LEU A 102 -21.50 3.62 2.37
CA LEU A 102 -22.25 2.47 1.86
C LEU A 102 -23.66 2.87 1.41
N GLN A 103 -24.35 3.73 2.18
CA GLN A 103 -25.69 4.23 1.85
C GLN A 103 -25.73 5.15 0.63
N SER A 104 -24.61 5.79 0.27
CA SER A 104 -24.52 6.69 -0.87
C SER A 104 -24.19 5.99 -2.18
N LEU A 105 -23.72 4.74 -2.12
CA LEU A 105 -23.24 4.03 -3.29
C LEU A 105 -24.39 3.54 -4.18
N PRO A 106 -24.23 3.56 -5.52
CA PRO A 106 -25.28 3.17 -6.44
C PRO A 106 -25.71 1.70 -6.28
N GLY A 107 -27.01 1.45 -6.46
CA GLY A 107 -27.61 0.11 -6.39
C GLY A 107 -28.00 -0.31 -4.97
N PHE A 108 -27.79 -1.59 -4.65
CA PHE A 108 -28.09 -2.16 -3.33
C PHE A 108 -26.81 -2.76 -2.70
N PRO A 109 -25.81 -1.93 -2.39
CA PRO A 109 -24.54 -2.38 -1.86
C PRO A 109 -24.73 -2.96 -0.45
N VAL A 110 -24.07 -4.07 -0.19
CA VAL A 110 -24.07 -4.75 1.13
C VAL A 110 -22.73 -4.59 1.83
N VAL A 111 -21.65 -4.43 1.05
CA VAL A 111 -20.30 -4.29 1.56
C VAL A 111 -19.53 -3.24 0.77
N VAL A 112 -18.73 -2.46 1.48
CA VAL A 112 -17.69 -1.59 0.92
C VAL A 112 -16.36 -1.94 1.59
N GLY A 113 -15.36 -2.29 0.78
CA GLY A 113 -14.01 -2.61 1.23
C GLY A 113 -13.07 -1.43 1.05
N ILE A 114 -12.46 -0.95 2.13
CA ILE A 114 -11.31 -0.03 2.03
C ILE A 114 -10.05 -0.89 2.10
N THR A 115 -9.49 -1.20 0.93
CA THR A 115 -8.50 -2.26 0.76
C THR A 115 -7.09 -1.75 1.03
N GLN A 116 -6.23 -2.65 1.55
CA GLN A 116 -4.79 -2.44 1.69
C GLN A 116 -4.44 -1.09 2.34
N GLN A 117 -5.01 -0.81 3.51
CA GLN A 117 -4.67 0.40 4.27
C GLN A 117 -3.51 0.12 5.21
N ASP A 118 -2.61 1.09 5.35
CA ASP A 118 -1.45 1.01 6.24
C ASP A 118 -1.75 1.69 7.59
N PRO A 119 -1.64 0.97 8.74
CA PRO A 119 -1.77 1.54 10.08
C PRO A 119 -0.88 2.76 10.38
N ASP A 120 0.28 2.87 9.72
CA ASP A 120 1.17 4.03 9.86
C ASP A 120 0.61 5.29 9.18
N ILE A 121 -0.23 5.11 8.15
CA ILE A 121 -0.92 6.20 7.43
C ILE A 121 -2.26 6.50 8.09
N PHE A 122 -3.08 5.46 8.27
CA PHE A 122 -4.41 5.54 8.83
C PHE A 122 -4.51 4.62 10.06
N PRO A 123 -4.70 5.16 11.27
CA PRO A 123 -4.86 4.33 12.46
C PRO A 123 -5.95 3.28 12.26
N ARG A 124 -5.64 2.03 12.60
CA ARG A 124 -6.59 0.92 12.44
C ARG A 124 -7.85 1.20 13.26
N PRO A 125 -9.05 1.22 12.64
CA PRO A 125 -10.28 1.40 13.39
C PRO A 125 -10.61 0.17 14.23
N SER A 126 -11.21 0.38 15.40
CA SER A 126 -11.73 -0.71 16.22
C SER A 126 -12.83 -1.47 15.48
N THR A 127 -12.79 -2.80 15.54
CA THR A 127 -13.85 -3.63 14.98
C THR A 127 -15.16 -3.44 15.72
N SER A 128 -16.28 -3.49 15.01
CA SER A 128 -17.64 -3.41 15.55
C SER A 128 -18.54 -4.48 14.91
N ARG A 129 -19.86 -4.37 15.11
CA ARG A 129 -20.86 -5.21 14.41
C ARG A 129 -20.88 -4.95 12.90
N THR A 130 -20.65 -3.71 12.48
CA THR A 130 -20.81 -3.24 11.09
C THR A 130 -19.49 -2.85 10.42
N LEU A 131 -18.38 -2.88 11.16
CA LEU A 131 -17.03 -2.59 10.66
C LEU A 131 -16.11 -3.73 11.09
N LYS A 132 -15.45 -4.38 10.12
CA LYS A 132 -14.41 -5.38 10.38
C LYS A 132 -13.11 -4.93 9.73
N THR A 133 -11.99 -5.30 10.35
CA THR A 133 -10.65 -5.12 9.82
C THR A 133 -10.01 -6.49 9.65
N LEU A 134 -9.21 -6.66 8.60
CA LEU A 134 -8.45 -7.87 8.33
C LEU A 134 -6.99 -7.48 8.05
N ASP A 135 -6.07 -8.29 8.56
CA ASP A 135 -4.67 -8.20 8.17
C ASP A 135 -4.48 -8.80 6.77
N TYR A 136 -3.80 -8.07 5.90
CA TYR A 136 -3.47 -8.52 4.54
C TYR A 136 -2.02 -8.99 4.45
N ILE A 137 -1.07 -8.13 4.84
CA ILE A 137 0.37 -8.42 4.86
C ILE A 137 1.02 -7.74 6.07
N GLN A 138 2.17 -8.27 6.49
CA GLN A 138 3.06 -7.62 7.45
C GLN A 138 4.34 -7.18 6.73
N THR A 139 4.60 -5.89 6.73
CA THR A 139 5.77 -5.31 6.03
C THR A 139 6.87 -4.97 7.03
N ALA A 140 8.10 -5.35 6.74
CA ALA A 140 9.26 -4.92 7.53
C ALA A 140 9.58 -3.45 7.23
N ARG A 141 9.75 -2.64 8.28
CA ARG A 141 10.13 -1.23 8.18
C ARG A 141 11.39 -0.97 8.98
N ILE A 142 12.31 -0.20 8.40
CA ILE A 142 13.49 0.29 9.10
C ILE A 142 13.33 1.80 9.25
N THR A 143 13.11 2.26 10.48
CA THR A 143 13.17 3.68 10.80
C THR A 143 14.62 4.11 10.91
N LEU A 144 15.04 5.00 10.01
CA LEU A 144 16.37 5.59 10.06
C LEU A 144 16.37 6.72 11.10
N GLN A 145 17.31 6.65 12.04
CA GLN A 145 17.59 7.75 12.98
C GLN A 145 19.01 8.26 12.68
N GLY A 146 19.16 9.58 12.55
CA GLY A 146 20.44 10.20 12.19
C GLY A 146 20.77 10.05 10.71
N THR A 147 22.07 10.10 10.39
CA THR A 147 22.55 10.02 9.01
C THR A 147 22.56 8.59 8.49
N PHE A 148 22.51 8.44 7.17
CA PHE A 148 22.68 7.14 6.52
C PHE A 148 24.02 6.48 6.92
N ASP A 149 25.09 7.26 7.03
CA ASP A 149 26.41 6.74 7.42
C ASP A 149 26.40 6.16 8.83
N ALA A 150 25.81 6.88 9.80
CA ALA A 150 25.70 6.39 11.17
C ALA A 150 24.87 5.10 11.23
N TYR A 151 23.75 5.07 10.51
CA TYR A 151 22.92 3.89 10.33
C TYR A 151 23.72 2.71 9.73
N TRP A 152 24.49 2.95 8.68
CA TRP A 152 25.26 1.92 7.98
C TRP A 152 26.40 1.36 8.85
N GLN A 153 27.08 2.23 9.60
CA GLN A 153 28.13 1.82 10.55
C GLN A 153 27.60 1.05 11.77
N ALA A 154 26.30 1.16 12.08
CA ALA A 154 25.67 0.34 13.10
C ALA A 154 25.29 -1.08 12.63
N ARG A 155 25.35 -1.38 11.31
CA ARG A 155 24.99 -2.70 10.78
C ARG A 155 26.04 -3.78 11.04
N GLY A 156 25.61 -5.04 11.10
CA GLY A 156 26.52 -6.17 11.34
C GLY A 156 27.63 -6.27 10.30
N LYS A 157 28.82 -6.74 10.70
CA LYS A 157 29.98 -6.91 9.82
C LYS A 157 29.64 -7.74 8.57
N ASN A 158 28.83 -8.78 8.72
CA ASN A 158 28.41 -9.67 7.62
C ASN A 158 27.53 -8.95 6.59
N LEU A 159 26.55 -8.13 7.02
CA LEU A 159 25.69 -7.38 6.10
C LEU A 159 26.51 -6.37 5.29
N ARG A 160 27.43 -5.65 5.96
CA ARG A 160 28.31 -4.70 5.28
C ARG A 160 29.28 -5.38 4.31
N ALA A 161 29.84 -6.54 4.67
CA ALA A 161 30.73 -7.29 3.80
C ALA A 161 30.00 -7.79 2.55
N ASN A 162 28.81 -8.38 2.72
CA ASN A 162 28.02 -8.90 1.60
C ASN A 162 27.61 -7.80 0.62
N MET A 163 27.18 -6.63 1.10
CA MET A 163 26.80 -5.53 0.19
C MET A 163 27.98 -4.93 -0.56
N LYS A 164 29.20 -4.94 0.01
CA LYS A 164 30.42 -4.55 -0.73
C LYS A 164 30.72 -5.53 -1.86
N THR A 165 30.51 -6.82 -1.63
CA THR A 165 30.66 -7.85 -2.68
C THR A 165 29.65 -7.64 -3.80
N THR A 166 28.38 -7.36 -3.50
CA THR A 166 27.36 -7.07 -4.51
C THR A 166 27.68 -5.82 -5.33
N GLN A 167 28.12 -4.74 -4.67
CA GLN A 167 28.49 -3.50 -5.34
C GLN A 167 29.73 -3.68 -6.25
N PHE A 168 30.65 -4.57 -5.87
CA PHE A 168 31.80 -4.94 -6.68
C PHE A 168 31.39 -5.78 -7.90
N VAL A 169 30.47 -6.73 -7.73
CA VAL A 169 29.94 -7.58 -8.83
C VAL A 169 29.22 -6.74 -9.87
N ASP A 170 28.35 -5.79 -9.46
CA ASP A 170 27.65 -4.90 -10.39
C ASP A 170 28.60 -3.99 -11.20
N GLN A 171 29.75 -3.62 -10.61
CA GLN A 171 30.76 -2.80 -11.27
C GLN A 171 31.73 -3.59 -12.17
N THR A 172 31.90 -4.89 -11.93
CA THR A 172 32.89 -5.72 -12.62
C THR A 172 32.29 -6.75 -13.58
N GLY A 173 30.99 -7.05 -13.47
CA GLY A 173 30.32 -8.05 -14.31
C GLY A 173 30.83 -9.48 -14.12
N ILE A 174 31.51 -9.76 -13.00
CA ILE A 174 32.11 -11.07 -12.68
C ILE A 174 31.25 -11.73 -11.60
N ASP A 175 30.97 -13.03 -11.76
CA ASP A 175 30.19 -13.82 -10.80
C ASP A 175 30.74 -13.72 -9.36
N PRO A 176 29.86 -13.75 -8.35
CA PRO A 176 30.28 -13.66 -6.96
C PRO A 176 31.22 -14.83 -6.61
N PRO A 177 32.27 -14.59 -5.80
CA PRO A 177 33.14 -15.66 -5.34
C PRO A 177 32.33 -16.69 -4.54
N PRO A 178 32.64 -17.99 -4.65
CA PRO A 178 31.91 -19.03 -3.94
C PRO A 178 31.88 -18.71 -2.45
N GLY A 179 30.67 -18.65 -1.89
CA GLY A 179 30.44 -18.30 -0.49
C GLY A 179 31.27 -19.16 0.44
N ASN A 180 31.76 -18.55 1.52
CA ASN A 180 32.52 -19.25 2.54
C ASN A 180 31.66 -20.41 3.10
N PRO A 181 32.15 -21.66 3.13
CA PRO A 181 31.35 -22.78 3.61
C PRO A 181 30.95 -22.55 5.07
N ASP A 182 29.69 -22.90 5.34
CA ASP A 182 29.07 -22.89 6.66
C ASP A 182 29.96 -23.66 7.67
N PRO A 183 30.39 -23.06 8.80
CA PRO A 183 31.27 -23.74 9.76
C PRO A 183 30.58 -24.88 10.54
N GLY A 184 29.43 -25.39 10.08
CA GLY A 184 28.59 -26.35 10.78
C GLY A 184 28.53 -27.78 10.23
N ALA A 185 29.25 -28.13 9.16
CA ALA A 185 29.17 -29.49 8.57
C ALA A 185 30.35 -30.39 8.99
N GLY A 186 30.37 -30.79 10.26
CA GLY A 186 31.26 -31.83 10.77
C GLY A 186 30.73 -33.24 10.53
N HIS A 187 31.43 -33.99 9.67
CA HIS A 187 31.66 -35.44 9.71
C HIS A 187 30.45 -36.40 9.71
N GLY A 188 30.25 -37.06 8.57
CA GLY A 188 29.49 -38.31 8.44
C GLY A 188 29.86 -39.01 7.13
N SER A 189 30.72 -40.00 7.24
CA SER A 189 31.40 -40.77 6.20
C SER A 189 30.49 -41.73 5.41
N GLY A 190 30.78 -41.88 4.10
CA GLY A 190 30.81 -43.18 3.41
C GLY A 190 29.67 -43.49 2.43
N GLY A 191 30.02 -43.92 1.21
CA GLY A 191 29.16 -44.76 0.37
C GLY A 191 29.11 -44.39 -1.11
N GLU A 192 29.80 -45.17 -1.94
CA GLU A 192 29.97 -45.05 -3.39
C GLU A 192 28.73 -45.38 -4.26
N GLY A 193 28.77 -44.94 -5.53
CA GLY A 193 28.03 -45.51 -6.69
C GLY A 193 26.63 -44.94 -6.91
N PHE A 194 26.15 -44.58 -8.10
CA PHE A 194 26.40 -45.11 -9.45
C PHE A 194 25.68 -44.18 -10.45
N TRP A 195 26.31 -43.83 -11.59
CA TRP A 195 25.65 -43.17 -12.72
C TRP A 195 25.29 -44.21 -13.78
N THR A 196 24.05 -44.23 -14.27
CA THR A 196 23.71 -44.54 -15.67
C THR A 196 22.28 -44.13 -16.00
N THR A 197 22.18 -43.32 -17.07
CA THR A 197 21.12 -43.16 -18.10
C THR A 197 19.65 -43.14 -17.71
#